data_AF-A0A1F7TWD9-F1
#
_entry.id   AF-A0A1F7TWD9-F1
#
_cell.length_a   1.000
_cell.length_b   1.000
_cell.length_c   1.000
_cell.angle_alpha   90.00
_cell.angle_beta   90.00
_cell.angle_gamma   90.00
#
_symmetry.space_group_name_H-M   'P 1'
#
loop_
_entity.id
_entity.type
_entity.pdbx_description
1 polymer ?
#
loop_
_entity_poly.entity_id
_entity_poly.type
_entity_poly.pdbx_seq_one_letter_code
_entity_poly.pdbx_strand_id
1 'polypeptide(L)'
;MSPEKRQTPEEARYLIRNLERRKGLLARISKREVGDIPDIVIKDTLLKFLDKKYKGMEQEEIKDLNKRLFALINRAADLVTKKQDTAPVTSMYACQYADARPIDEQSYGEFLEEVKTIIELCKQHHISLKSITGMQHGLGVPDVKKLDGLLEWCTNNEVDLKSITGMQNGLGVPDVKKLDGLLAWCTNSNVDLKSITGMQNGLGVPDVKKLDGLLEWFTNNEVDLKSITGMQNGLGVPDVKKLDGLLAWCKDNSVDIKSITGMQSGLGVPDAKKLDNLLAWCKDNSVDIKSITGMQVGLGVPDVKKLDGLLTWCTNNNVDLKSITGMQMGLSVPDVKKLDDLLAWCQDNKVDLKSITGMQTGLGVPDVKKLDGLLAWCTNNNVDLKSITGMQVGIPSKDELNKLFRGRRGDESAVEQAP
;
A
#
# COMPACT_ATOMS: atom_id res chain seq x y z
N MET A 1 3.51 27.67 0.19
CA MET A 1 2.42 28.24 1.01
C MET A 1 1.95 27.15 1.95
N SER A 2 2.08 27.33 3.26
CA SER A 2 1.45 26.42 4.22
C SER A 2 -0.07 26.49 4.02
N PRO A 3 -0.80 25.36 3.98
CA PRO A 3 -2.25 25.40 3.89
C PRO A 3 -2.80 26.20 5.08
N GLU A 4 -3.66 27.18 4.81
CA GLU A 4 -4.37 27.93 5.85
C GLU A 4 -5.07 26.93 6.77
N LYS A 5 -4.78 27.01 8.07
CA LYS A 5 -5.44 26.17 9.08
C LYS A 5 -6.93 26.47 9.05
N ARG A 6 -7.76 25.45 8.82
CA ARG A 6 -9.21 25.57 8.83
C ARG A 6 -9.68 26.13 10.17
N GLN A 7 -10.61 27.09 10.13
CA GLN A 7 -11.20 27.66 11.34
C GLN A 7 -12.07 26.63 12.06
N THR A 8 -12.00 26.64 13.39
CA THR A 8 -12.82 25.78 14.27
C THR A 8 -14.28 26.26 14.28
N PRO A 9 -15.28 25.38 14.09
CA PRO A 9 -16.69 25.73 14.26
C PRO A 9 -16.95 26.32 15.66
N GLU A 10 -17.79 27.34 15.75
CA GLU A 10 -18.02 28.08 17.00
C GLU A 10 -18.53 27.15 18.11
N GLU A 11 -19.42 26.23 17.75
CA GLU A 11 -20.04 25.23 18.60
C GLU A 11 -19.03 24.15 19.08
N ALA A 12 -17.90 23.98 18.38
CA ALA A 12 -16.83 23.07 18.78
C ALA A 12 -15.79 23.70 19.73
N ARG A 13 -15.80 25.03 19.94
CA ARG A 13 -14.76 25.73 20.71
C ARG A 13 -14.53 25.11 22.10
N TYR A 14 -15.59 24.69 22.77
CA TYR A 14 -15.49 24.07 24.10
C TYR A 14 -14.85 22.68 24.06
N LEU A 15 -15.23 21.84 23.10
CA LEU A 15 -14.62 20.52 22.86
C LEU A 15 -13.12 20.65 22.60
N ILE A 16 -12.74 21.53 21.66
CA ILE A 16 -11.35 21.75 21.27
C ILE A 16 -10.53 22.24 22.46
N ARG A 17 -11.03 23.23 23.21
CA ARG A 17 -10.37 23.74 24.41
C ARG A 17 -10.14 22.65 25.46
N ASN A 18 -11.09 21.73 25.64
CA ASN A 18 -10.96 20.63 26.59
C ASN A 18 -9.91 19.61 26.13
N LEU A 19 -9.85 19.28 24.84
CA LEU A 19 -8.82 18.41 24.27
C LEU A 19 -7.42 19.01 24.44
N GLU A 20 -7.26 20.32 24.17
CA GLU A 20 -6.00 21.05 24.38
C GLU A 20 -5.59 21.11 25.85
N ARG A 21 -6.53 21.38 26.76
CA ARG A 21 -6.28 21.35 28.21
C ARG A 21 -5.79 19.97 28.67
N ARG A 22 -6.41 18.90 28.17
CA ARG A 22 -6.02 17.52 28.49
C ARG A 22 -4.61 17.22 28.00
N LYS A 23 -4.25 17.62 26.77
CA LYS A 23 -2.88 17.54 26.26
C LYS A 23 -1.89 18.16 27.26
N GLY A 24 -2.18 19.37 27.73
CA GLY A 24 -1.35 20.06 28.73
C GLY A 24 -1.33 19.41 30.12
N LEU A 25 -2.34 18.63 30.49
CA LEU A 25 -2.39 17.89 31.76
C LEU A 25 -1.60 16.58 31.68
N LEU A 26 -1.75 15.82 30.58
CA LEU A 26 -0.98 14.60 30.32
C LEU A 26 0.52 14.91 30.34
N ALA A 27 0.93 16.02 29.69
CA ALA A 27 2.28 16.59 29.73
C ALA A 27 2.84 16.81 31.13
N ARG A 28 1.99 17.19 32.09
CA ARG A 28 2.41 17.51 33.47
C ARG A 28 2.44 16.29 34.40
N ILE A 29 1.52 15.33 34.20
CA ILE A 29 1.37 14.16 35.07
C ILE A 29 2.36 13.05 34.69
N SER A 30 2.60 12.86 33.40
CA SER A 30 3.69 11.99 32.97
C SER A 30 4.99 12.73 33.27
N LYS A 31 5.81 12.26 34.21
CA LYS A 31 7.17 12.78 34.47
C LYS A 31 8.14 12.55 33.30
N ARG A 32 7.64 12.49 32.06
CA ARG A 32 8.42 12.24 30.85
C ARG A 32 8.74 13.58 30.18
N GLU A 33 9.92 13.67 29.57
CA GLU A 33 10.32 14.85 28.79
C GLU A 33 9.31 15.09 27.65
N VAL A 34 9.26 16.33 27.15
CA VAL A 34 8.25 16.89 26.21
C VAL A 34 8.12 16.13 24.86
N GLY A 35 8.79 14.98 24.67
CA GLY A 35 8.74 14.12 23.47
C GLY A 35 8.09 12.73 23.63
N ASP A 36 7.77 12.26 24.85
CA ASP A 36 7.34 10.87 25.08
C ASP A 36 5.82 10.65 25.25
N ILE A 37 5.03 11.71 25.09
CA ILE A 37 3.56 11.66 25.18
C ILE A 37 3.01 11.88 23.77
N PRO A 38 2.12 11.01 23.28
CA PRO A 38 1.51 11.21 21.99
C PRO A 38 0.75 12.54 21.96
N ASP A 39 1.15 13.46 21.09
CA ASP A 39 0.41 14.70 20.85
C ASP A 39 -1.01 14.36 20.35
N ILE A 40 -2.07 14.96 20.90
CA ILE A 40 -3.41 14.85 20.33
C ILE A 40 -3.48 15.79 19.12
N VAL A 41 -3.27 15.22 17.93
CA VAL A 41 -3.36 16.00 16.69
C VAL A 41 -4.81 16.13 16.23
N ILE A 42 -5.34 17.34 16.31
CA ILE A 42 -6.64 17.73 15.76
C ILE A 42 -6.50 17.82 14.23
N LYS A 43 -7.27 17.00 13.51
CA LYS A 43 -7.22 16.94 12.04
C LYS A 43 -8.32 17.79 11.43
N ASP A 44 -8.07 18.35 10.25
CA ASP A 44 -9.09 19.08 9.48
C ASP A 44 -10.31 18.20 9.15
N THR A 45 -10.14 16.88 9.10
CA THR A 45 -11.23 15.92 8.91
C THR A 45 -12.22 15.93 10.08
N LEU A 46 -11.76 16.10 11.32
CA LEU A 46 -12.63 16.29 12.48
C LEU A 46 -13.44 17.57 12.33
N LEU A 47 -12.78 18.69 12.01
CA LEU A 47 -13.45 19.98 11.86
C LEU A 47 -14.53 19.94 10.75
N LYS A 48 -14.21 19.34 9.60
CA LYS A 48 -15.17 19.07 8.50
C LYS A 48 -16.39 18.26 8.97
N PHE A 49 -16.14 17.23 9.77
CA PHE A 49 -17.20 16.38 10.31
C PHE A 49 -18.13 17.16 11.23
N LEU A 50 -17.57 17.93 12.18
CA LEU A 50 -18.34 18.74 13.12
C LEU A 50 -19.17 19.81 12.41
N ASP A 51 -18.57 20.55 11.47
CA ASP A 51 -19.26 21.54 10.62
C ASP A 51 -20.50 20.94 9.92
N LYS A 52 -20.38 19.69 9.45
CA LYS A 52 -21.48 19.00 8.75
C LYS A 52 -22.54 18.51 9.73
N LYS A 53 -22.13 17.94 10.87
CA LYS A 53 -23.04 17.30 11.82
C LYS A 53 -23.85 18.32 12.63
N TYR A 54 -23.27 19.46 13.01
CA TYR A 54 -23.99 20.48 13.79
C TYR A 54 -25.11 21.17 13.01
N LYS A 55 -25.10 21.09 11.67
CA LYS A 55 -26.17 21.67 10.85
C LYS A 55 -27.50 20.99 11.15
N GLY A 56 -28.40 21.74 11.78
CA GLY A 56 -29.73 21.28 12.13
C GLY A 56 -29.82 20.54 13.47
N MET A 57 -28.76 20.55 14.30
CA MET A 57 -28.82 20.05 15.68
C MET A 57 -29.13 21.19 16.66
N GLU A 58 -29.91 20.88 17.69
CA GLU A 58 -30.17 21.78 18.81
C GLU A 58 -28.96 21.88 19.75
N GLN A 59 -28.87 22.97 20.52
CA GLN A 59 -27.71 23.24 21.37
C GLN A 59 -27.43 22.16 22.42
N GLU A 60 -28.47 21.55 23.00
CA GLU A 60 -28.28 20.45 23.95
C GLU A 60 -27.81 19.15 23.27
N GLU A 61 -28.24 18.89 22.03
CA GLU A 61 -27.77 17.74 21.23
C GLU A 61 -26.29 17.91 20.86
N ILE A 62 -25.89 19.12 20.44
CA ILE A 62 -24.49 19.47 20.16
C ILE A 62 -23.63 19.27 21.40
N LYS A 63 -24.13 19.66 22.58
CA LYS A 63 -23.42 19.53 23.86
C LYS A 63 -23.28 18.07 24.29
N ASP A 64 -24.31 17.24 24.10
CA ASP A 64 -24.23 15.80 24.36
C ASP A 64 -23.21 15.12 23.43
N LEU A 65 -23.30 15.38 22.12
CA LEU A 65 -22.36 14.89 21.12
C LEU A 65 -20.91 15.28 21.48
N ASN A 66 -20.69 16.55 21.83
CA ASN A 66 -19.39 17.04 22.26
C ASN A 66 -18.83 16.29 23.49
N LYS A 67 -19.66 15.96 24.48
CA LYS A 67 -19.24 15.18 25.65
C LYS A 67 -18.80 13.78 25.26
N ARG A 68 -19.57 13.10 24.39
CA ARG A 68 -19.26 11.74 23.94
C ARG A 68 -17.99 11.68 23.08
N LEU A 69 -17.83 12.64 22.16
CA LEU A 69 -16.61 12.80 21.38
C LEU A 69 -15.39 13.03 22.27
N PHE A 70 -15.51 13.92 23.26
CA PHE A 70 -14.45 14.17 24.24
C PHE A 70 -14.10 12.88 25.01
N ALA A 71 -15.09 12.14 25.50
CA ALA A 71 -14.87 10.91 26.25
C ALA A 71 -14.08 9.87 25.44
N LEU A 72 -14.48 9.59 24.19
CA LEU A 72 -13.76 8.62 23.36
C LEU A 72 -12.35 9.08 23.01
N ILE A 73 -12.17 10.33 22.55
CA ILE A 73 -10.83 10.85 22.21
C ILE A 73 -9.92 10.84 23.45
N ASN A 74 -10.45 11.26 24.60
CA ASN A 74 -9.69 11.31 25.84
C ASN A 74 -9.27 9.92 26.34
N ARG A 75 -10.15 8.90 26.21
CA ARG A 75 -9.82 7.53 26.64
C ARG A 75 -8.90 6.82 25.64
N ALA A 76 -9.08 7.07 24.35
CA ALA A 76 -8.15 6.62 23.32
C ALA A 76 -6.73 7.15 23.55
N ALA A 77 -6.60 8.32 24.20
CA ALA A 77 -5.31 8.89 24.55
C ALA A 77 -4.51 8.06 25.57
N ASP A 78 -5.18 7.19 26.33
CA ASP A 78 -4.54 6.30 27.31
C ASP A 78 -3.87 5.07 26.64
N LEU A 79 -4.04 4.87 25.31
CA LEU A 79 -3.41 3.78 24.56
C LEU A 79 -1.98 4.13 24.13
N VAL A 80 -1.02 3.27 24.48
CA VAL A 80 0.39 3.42 24.10
C VAL A 80 0.53 3.25 22.58
N THR A 81 0.54 4.36 21.84
CA THR A 81 0.71 4.36 20.38
C THR A 81 1.69 5.44 19.95
N LYS A 82 2.48 5.19 18.89
CA LYS A 82 3.54 6.10 18.41
C LYS A 82 3.02 7.45 17.87
N LYS A 83 1.71 7.58 17.58
CA LYS A 83 1.07 8.82 17.09
C LYS A 83 -0.44 8.75 17.30
N GLN A 84 -0.98 9.65 18.11
CA GLN A 84 -2.42 9.79 18.31
C GLN A 84 -2.94 10.97 17.49
N ASP A 85 -3.94 10.74 16.68
CA ASP A 85 -4.67 11.83 16.04
C ASP A 85 -6.16 11.54 16.13
N THR A 86 -6.96 12.54 15.81
CA THR A 86 -8.43 12.45 15.90
C THR A 86 -9.06 11.61 14.80
N ALA A 87 -8.28 11.11 13.82
CA ALA A 87 -8.79 10.37 12.65
C ALA A 87 -9.45 9.02 12.97
N PRO A 88 -8.89 8.14 13.83
CA PRO A 88 -9.49 6.84 14.12
C PRO A 88 -10.85 7.03 14.78
N VAL A 89 -10.91 7.89 15.78
CA VAL A 89 -12.14 8.18 16.53
C VAL A 89 -13.20 8.83 15.63
N THR A 90 -12.83 9.83 14.82
CA THR A 90 -13.79 10.42 13.85
C THR A 90 -14.27 9.47 12.79
N SER A 91 -13.44 8.51 12.37
CA SER A 91 -13.83 7.53 11.36
C SER A 91 -14.93 6.59 11.82
N MET A 92 -14.99 6.26 13.13
CA MET A 92 -16.11 5.53 13.70
C MET A 92 -17.39 6.39 13.75
N TYR A 93 -17.26 7.72 13.94
CA TYR A 93 -18.38 8.63 14.16
C TYR A 93 -19.00 9.27 12.92
N ALA A 94 -18.29 9.24 11.79
CA ALA A 94 -18.86 9.66 10.54
C ALA A 94 -19.92 8.62 10.10
N CYS A 95 -21.09 8.57 10.76
CA CYS A 95 -22.24 7.75 10.37
C CYS A 95 -22.60 8.08 8.93
N GLN A 96 -22.00 7.32 8.01
CA GLN A 96 -22.13 7.47 6.57
C GLN A 96 -23.18 6.50 6.03
N TYR A 97 -23.53 5.47 6.80
CA TYR A 97 -24.47 4.42 6.44
C TYR A 97 -25.77 4.54 7.25
N ALA A 98 -26.89 4.18 6.62
CA ALA A 98 -28.22 4.27 7.22
C ALA A 98 -28.37 3.39 8.48
N ASP A 99 -27.67 2.26 8.53
CA ASP A 99 -27.70 1.29 9.63
C ASP A 99 -26.56 1.50 10.65
N ALA A 100 -25.80 2.59 10.53
CA ALA A 100 -24.73 2.90 11.47
C ALA A 100 -25.30 3.19 12.85
N ARG A 101 -24.72 2.59 13.90
CA ARG A 101 -25.17 2.79 15.28
C ARG A 101 -24.96 4.24 15.72
N PRO A 102 -26.02 5.01 16.03
CA PRO A 102 -25.89 6.38 16.50
C PRO A 102 -25.18 6.44 17.85
N ILE A 103 -24.39 7.50 18.07
CA ILE A 103 -23.63 7.67 19.31
C ILE A 103 -24.52 7.99 20.52
N ASP A 104 -25.67 8.56 20.25
CA ASP A 104 -26.70 9.05 21.17
C ASP A 104 -27.84 8.04 21.39
N GLU A 105 -27.77 6.87 20.74
CA GLU A 105 -28.76 5.79 20.91
C GLU A 105 -28.89 5.34 22.37
N GLN A 106 -27.78 5.34 23.11
CA GLN A 106 -27.72 4.93 24.51
C GLN A 106 -27.52 6.11 25.46
N SER A 107 -27.80 5.89 26.75
CA SER A 107 -27.45 6.86 27.78
C SER A 107 -25.94 7.14 27.78
N TYR A 108 -25.54 8.35 28.19
CA TYR A 108 -24.12 8.71 28.29
C TYR A 108 -23.34 7.75 29.21
N GLY A 109 -24.00 7.24 30.26
CA GLY A 109 -23.41 6.29 31.20
C GLY A 109 -23.05 4.96 30.54
N GLU A 110 -23.98 4.37 29.79
CA GLU A 110 -23.75 3.12 29.05
C GLU A 110 -22.66 3.29 27.99
N PHE A 111 -22.75 4.36 27.18
CA PHE A 111 -21.73 4.69 26.18
C PHE A 111 -20.34 4.83 26.81
N LEU A 112 -20.24 5.50 27.98
CA LEU A 112 -18.98 5.67 28.67
C LEU A 112 -18.37 4.33 29.13
N GLU A 113 -19.19 3.40 29.62
CA GLU A 113 -18.73 2.07 30.01
C GLU A 113 -18.33 1.21 28.80
N GLU A 114 -19.07 1.29 27.68
CA GLU A 114 -18.68 0.62 26.44
C GLU A 114 -17.31 1.10 25.94
N VAL A 115 -17.12 2.42 25.90
CA VAL A 115 -15.83 3.03 25.50
C VAL A 115 -14.71 2.59 26.43
N LYS A 116 -14.92 2.59 27.75
CA LYS A 116 -13.91 2.11 28.70
C LYS A 116 -13.54 0.65 28.42
N THR A 117 -14.54 -0.20 28.17
CA THR A 117 -14.32 -1.62 27.90
C THR A 117 -13.54 -1.84 26.62
N ILE A 118 -13.88 -1.13 25.53
CA ILE A 118 -13.12 -1.19 24.27
C ILE A 118 -11.66 -0.79 24.46
N ILE A 119 -11.41 0.27 25.21
CA ILE A 119 -10.05 0.75 25.48
C ILE A 119 -9.28 -0.26 26.35
N GLU A 120 -9.95 -0.93 27.28
CA GLU A 120 -9.32 -1.99 28.07
C GLU A 120 -8.99 -3.22 27.23
N LEU A 121 -9.91 -3.69 26.38
CA LEU A 121 -9.65 -4.74 25.39
C LEU A 121 -8.46 -4.37 24.49
N CYS A 122 -8.37 -3.12 24.07
CA CYS A 122 -7.23 -2.65 23.28
C CYS A 122 -5.89 -2.81 24.01
N LYS A 123 -5.86 -2.52 25.32
CA LYS A 123 -4.65 -2.67 26.15
C LYS A 123 -4.31 -4.15 26.35
N GLN A 124 -5.31 -4.95 26.73
CA GLN A 124 -5.13 -6.39 27.01
C GLN A 124 -4.57 -7.12 25.79
N HIS A 125 -5.14 -6.88 24.61
CA HIS A 125 -4.71 -7.52 23.36
C HIS A 125 -3.59 -6.76 22.63
N HIS A 126 -3.05 -5.68 23.21
CA HIS A 126 -1.95 -4.88 22.63
C HIS A 126 -2.25 -4.36 21.22
N ILE A 127 -3.51 -4.01 20.94
CA ILE A 127 -3.96 -3.57 19.62
C ILE A 127 -4.08 -2.05 19.55
N SER A 128 -3.87 -1.51 18.35
CA SER A 128 -4.11 -0.11 18.09
C SER A 128 -5.61 0.13 17.86
N LEU A 129 -6.13 1.26 18.35
CA LEU A 129 -7.51 1.67 18.06
C LEU A 129 -7.76 1.80 16.54
N LYS A 130 -6.72 2.10 15.75
CA LYS A 130 -6.78 2.16 14.28
C LYS A 130 -7.26 0.87 13.64
N SER A 131 -6.90 -0.27 14.23
CA SER A 131 -7.32 -1.60 13.74
C SER A 131 -8.83 -1.75 13.85
N ILE A 132 -9.42 -1.37 14.99
CA ILE A 132 -10.87 -1.38 15.22
C ILE A 132 -11.57 -0.34 14.33
N THR A 133 -10.99 0.84 14.19
CA THR A 133 -11.64 1.92 13.44
C THR A 133 -11.63 1.68 11.93
N GLY A 134 -10.66 0.91 11.42
CA GLY A 134 -10.63 0.49 10.02
C GLY A 134 -11.85 -0.39 9.69
N MET A 135 -12.07 -1.44 10.47
CA MET A 135 -13.25 -2.30 10.31
C MET A 135 -14.58 -1.57 10.56
N GLN A 136 -14.62 -0.63 11.52
CA GLN A 136 -15.83 0.13 11.89
C GLN A 136 -16.01 1.45 11.13
N HIS A 137 -15.30 1.68 10.03
CA HIS A 137 -15.35 2.95 9.31
C HIS A 137 -16.80 3.30 8.92
N GLY A 138 -17.35 4.35 9.53
CA GLY A 138 -18.70 4.85 9.31
C GLY A 138 -19.83 4.03 9.94
N LEU A 139 -19.54 3.04 10.78
CA LEU A 139 -20.51 2.13 11.42
C LEU A 139 -20.76 2.40 12.91
N GLY A 140 -20.06 3.37 13.51
CA GLY A 140 -20.19 3.68 14.94
C GLY A 140 -19.27 2.85 15.84
N VAL A 141 -19.61 2.84 17.13
CA VAL A 141 -18.90 2.07 18.16
C VAL A 141 -19.22 0.58 18.01
N PRO A 142 -18.21 -0.31 17.96
CA PRO A 142 -18.47 -1.75 17.85
C PRO A 142 -19.24 -2.26 19.07
N ASP A 143 -20.08 -3.26 18.85
CA ASP A 143 -20.61 -4.07 19.95
C ASP A 143 -19.44 -4.69 20.71
N VAL A 144 -19.39 -4.42 22.02
CA VAL A 144 -18.28 -4.81 22.89
C VAL A 144 -18.12 -6.33 22.94
N LYS A 145 -19.23 -7.09 23.00
CA LYS A 145 -19.20 -8.56 23.10
C LYS A 145 -18.71 -9.18 21.80
N LYS A 146 -19.14 -8.64 20.65
CA LYS A 146 -18.64 -9.10 19.34
C LYS A 146 -17.15 -8.81 19.18
N LEU A 147 -16.71 -7.60 19.58
CA LEU A 147 -15.29 -7.25 19.51
C LEU A 147 -14.46 -8.16 20.42
N ASP A 148 -14.87 -8.35 21.66
CA ASP A 148 -14.20 -9.24 22.62
C ASP A 148 -14.07 -10.67 22.06
N GLY A 149 -15.19 -11.24 21.58
CA GLY A 149 -15.19 -12.56 20.95
C GLY A 149 -14.28 -12.65 19.72
N LEU A 150 -14.16 -11.60 18.91
CA LEU A 150 -13.20 -11.56 17.81
C LEU A 150 -11.74 -11.57 18.31
N LEU A 151 -11.44 -10.80 19.37
CA LEU A 151 -10.09 -10.71 19.90
C LEU A 151 -9.66 -12.02 20.57
N GLU A 152 -10.54 -12.64 21.35
CA GLU A 152 -10.34 -14.00 21.86
C GLU A 152 -10.14 -14.99 20.72
N TRP A 153 -10.99 -14.94 19.69
CA TRP A 153 -10.87 -15.82 18.52
C TRP A 153 -9.51 -15.66 17.81
N CYS A 154 -9.05 -14.44 17.58
CA CYS A 154 -7.75 -14.18 16.96
C CYS A 154 -6.61 -14.72 17.84
N THR A 155 -6.69 -14.51 19.15
CA THR A 155 -5.69 -14.99 20.11
C THR A 155 -5.62 -16.52 20.12
N ASN A 156 -6.77 -17.19 20.22
CA ASN A 156 -6.87 -18.65 20.31
C ASN A 156 -6.43 -19.37 19.03
N ASN A 157 -6.58 -18.71 17.88
CA ASN A 157 -6.23 -19.28 16.57
C ASN A 157 -4.91 -18.74 16.00
N GLU A 158 -4.16 -17.94 16.77
CA GLU A 158 -2.90 -17.31 16.34
C GLU A 158 -3.03 -16.49 15.04
N VAL A 159 -4.19 -15.87 14.83
CA VAL A 159 -4.48 -15.06 13.64
C VAL A 159 -4.16 -13.58 13.91
N ASP A 160 -3.40 -12.96 13.01
CA ASP A 160 -3.16 -11.51 13.07
C ASP A 160 -4.47 -10.74 12.83
N LEU A 161 -4.90 -9.98 13.83
CA LEU A 161 -6.07 -9.10 13.74
C LEU A 161 -5.99 -8.18 12.51
N LYS A 162 -4.80 -7.75 12.08
CA LYS A 162 -4.64 -6.90 10.89
C LYS A 162 -5.22 -7.54 9.65
N SER A 163 -5.03 -8.84 9.46
CA SER A 163 -5.59 -9.58 8.32
C SER A 163 -7.12 -9.54 8.33
N ILE A 164 -7.74 -9.70 9.51
CA ILE A 164 -9.20 -9.61 9.65
C ILE A 164 -9.69 -8.18 9.43
N THR A 165 -9.03 -7.19 10.03
CA THR A 165 -9.43 -5.77 9.90
C THR A 165 -9.28 -5.24 8.48
N GLY A 166 -8.28 -5.70 7.72
CA GLY A 166 -8.13 -5.37 6.29
C GLY A 166 -9.29 -5.95 5.48
N MET A 167 -9.57 -7.25 5.65
CA MET A 167 -10.72 -7.90 5.01
C MET A 167 -12.06 -7.23 5.34
N GLN A 168 -12.21 -6.72 6.57
CA GLN A 168 -13.44 -6.12 7.09
C GLN A 168 -13.49 -4.59 7.03
N ASN A 169 -12.59 -3.94 6.29
CA ASN A 169 -12.50 -2.48 6.25
C ASN A 169 -13.85 -1.84 5.86
N GLY A 170 -14.51 -1.16 6.83
CA GLY A 170 -15.83 -0.55 6.68
C GLY A 170 -17.04 -1.49 6.71
N LEU A 171 -16.86 -2.77 7.09
CA LEU A 171 -17.92 -3.80 7.12
C LEU A 171 -18.26 -4.28 8.54
N GLY A 172 -17.49 -3.82 9.52
CA GLY A 172 -17.70 -4.02 10.94
C GLY A 172 -17.13 -5.32 11.50
N VAL A 173 -17.54 -5.65 12.73
CA VAL A 173 -17.06 -6.86 13.41
C VAL A 173 -17.65 -8.11 12.76
N PRO A 174 -16.83 -9.01 12.18
CA PRO A 174 -17.31 -10.24 11.56
C PRO A 174 -17.91 -11.20 12.59
N ASP A 175 -18.79 -12.06 12.10
CA ASP A 175 -19.25 -13.24 12.85
C ASP A 175 -18.10 -14.26 12.98
N VAL A 176 -17.71 -14.56 14.21
CA VAL A 176 -16.65 -15.54 14.53
C VAL A 176 -16.96 -16.93 13.96
N LYS A 177 -18.22 -17.34 13.83
CA LYS A 177 -18.57 -18.63 13.21
C LYS A 177 -18.22 -18.68 11.73
N LYS A 178 -18.34 -17.53 11.03
CA LYS A 178 -17.89 -17.44 9.63
C LYS A 178 -16.37 -17.48 9.53
N LEU A 179 -15.67 -16.87 10.49
CA LEU A 179 -14.22 -16.95 10.57
C LEU A 179 -13.73 -18.37 10.88
N ASP A 180 -14.40 -19.10 11.77
CA ASP A 180 -14.14 -20.52 12.02
C ASP A 180 -14.26 -21.35 10.73
N GLY A 181 -15.35 -21.15 9.98
CA GLY A 181 -15.56 -21.82 8.70
C GLY A 181 -14.44 -21.52 7.69
N LEU A 182 -14.02 -20.26 7.59
CA LEU A 182 -12.90 -19.85 6.74
C LEU A 182 -11.57 -20.47 7.20
N LEU A 183 -11.27 -20.43 8.50
CA LEU A 183 -10.01 -20.95 9.04
C LEU A 183 -9.92 -22.48 8.90
N ALA A 184 -11.01 -23.19 9.16
CA ALA A 184 -11.12 -24.61 8.93
C ALA A 184 -10.90 -24.94 7.45
N TRP A 185 -11.52 -24.17 6.55
CA TRP A 185 -11.32 -24.32 5.12
C TRP A 185 -9.85 -24.11 4.71
N CYS A 186 -9.21 -23.03 5.19
CA CYS A 186 -7.81 -22.73 4.95
C CYS A 186 -6.88 -23.87 5.42
N THR A 187 -7.11 -24.36 6.65
CA THR A 187 -6.32 -25.46 7.23
C THR A 187 -6.47 -26.75 6.42
N ASN A 188 -7.71 -27.15 6.11
CA ASN A 188 -7.99 -28.39 5.37
C ASN A 188 -7.46 -28.33 3.93
N SER A 189 -7.47 -27.15 3.33
CA SER A 189 -7.04 -26.92 1.94
C SER A 189 -5.55 -26.60 1.83
N ASN A 190 -4.82 -26.52 2.95
CA ASN A 190 -3.43 -26.07 3.02
C ASN A 190 -3.21 -24.70 2.35
N VAL A 191 -4.15 -23.78 2.55
CA VAL A 191 -4.14 -22.42 2.01
C VAL A 191 -3.87 -21.41 3.13
N ASP A 192 -2.90 -20.52 2.91
CA ASP A 192 -2.63 -19.43 3.84
C ASP A 192 -3.81 -18.44 3.91
N LEU A 193 -4.34 -18.26 5.13
CA LEU A 193 -5.38 -17.28 5.43
C LEU A 193 -5.01 -15.86 4.97
N LYS A 194 -3.73 -15.49 5.01
CA LYS A 194 -3.28 -14.17 4.52
C LYS A 194 -3.54 -13.97 3.03
N SER A 195 -3.46 -15.04 2.24
CA SER A 195 -3.75 -14.97 0.80
C SER A 195 -5.24 -14.69 0.56
N ILE A 196 -6.11 -15.32 1.34
CA ILE A 196 -7.56 -15.09 1.24
C ILE A 196 -7.96 -13.71 1.76
N THR A 197 -7.45 -13.32 2.92
CA THR A 197 -7.75 -12.00 3.51
C THR A 197 -7.20 -10.85 2.66
N GLY A 198 -6.05 -11.02 1.99
CA GLY A 198 -5.55 -10.06 1.00
C GLY A 198 -6.46 -9.92 -0.21
N MET A 199 -6.88 -11.04 -0.81
CA MET A 199 -7.88 -11.06 -1.89
C MET A 199 -9.20 -10.38 -1.48
N GLN A 200 -9.59 -10.51 -0.22
CA GLN A 200 -10.85 -9.99 0.33
C GLN A 200 -10.73 -8.64 1.04
N ASN A 201 -9.64 -7.89 0.84
CA ASN A 201 -9.44 -6.61 1.50
C ASN A 201 -10.63 -5.64 1.24
N GLY A 202 -11.40 -5.31 2.28
CA GLY A 202 -12.60 -4.49 2.23
C GLY A 202 -13.86 -5.16 1.69
N LEU A 203 -13.88 -6.49 1.56
CA LEU A 203 -14.98 -7.26 0.95
C LEU A 203 -15.64 -8.27 1.90
N GLY A 204 -15.09 -8.42 3.11
CA GLY A 204 -15.66 -9.24 4.18
C GLY A 204 -15.26 -10.70 4.09
N VAL A 205 -15.82 -11.52 5.00
CA VAL A 205 -15.53 -12.96 5.01
C VAL A 205 -16.15 -13.61 3.77
N PRO A 206 -15.36 -14.28 2.91
CA PRO A 206 -15.87 -14.95 1.71
C PRO A 206 -16.77 -16.13 2.05
N ASP A 207 -17.62 -16.50 1.09
CA ASP A 207 -18.34 -17.78 1.11
C ASP A 207 -17.36 -18.91 0.80
N VAL A 208 -17.24 -19.86 1.74
CA VAL A 208 -16.38 -21.05 1.61
C VAL A 208 -16.73 -21.90 0.38
N LYS A 209 -17.99 -21.94 -0.06
CA LYS A 209 -18.37 -22.67 -1.28
C LYS A 209 -17.78 -22.06 -2.55
N LYS A 210 -17.62 -20.73 -2.58
CA LYS A 210 -16.93 -20.05 -3.68
C LYS A 210 -15.43 -20.33 -3.66
N LEU A 211 -14.85 -20.44 -2.46
CA LEU A 211 -13.46 -20.82 -2.29
C LEU A 211 -13.21 -22.28 -2.71
N ASP A 212 -14.13 -23.20 -2.42
CA ASP A 212 -14.07 -24.59 -2.88
C ASP A 212 -14.00 -24.68 -4.41
N GLY A 213 -14.93 -24.02 -5.12
CA GLY A 213 -14.92 -24.02 -6.58
C GLY A 213 -13.65 -23.38 -7.18
N LEU A 214 -13.09 -22.40 -6.49
CA LEU A 214 -11.82 -21.79 -6.87
C LEU A 214 -10.63 -22.74 -6.65
N LEU A 215 -10.59 -23.45 -5.52
CA LEU A 215 -9.54 -24.42 -5.19
C LEU A 215 -9.56 -25.63 -6.13
N GLU A 216 -10.75 -26.14 -6.42
CA GLU A 216 -10.96 -27.20 -7.41
C GLU A 216 -10.42 -26.75 -8.77
N TRP A 217 -10.70 -25.51 -9.18
CA TRP A 217 -10.19 -24.97 -10.42
C TRP A 217 -8.65 -24.91 -10.47
N PHE A 218 -7.99 -24.44 -9.41
CA PHE A 218 -6.52 -24.43 -9.37
C PHE A 218 -5.92 -25.83 -9.45
N THR A 219 -6.50 -26.77 -8.72
CA THR A 219 -6.03 -28.17 -8.65
C THR A 219 -6.16 -28.85 -10.01
N ASN A 220 -7.32 -28.68 -10.68
CA ASN A 220 -7.59 -29.29 -11.97
C ASN A 220 -6.78 -28.69 -13.13
N ASN A 221 -6.30 -27.45 -12.97
CA ASN A 221 -5.58 -26.73 -14.02
C ASN A 221 -4.09 -26.56 -13.76
N GLU A 222 -3.56 -27.10 -12.65
CA GLU A 222 -2.16 -27.00 -12.23
C GLU A 222 -1.65 -25.54 -12.14
N VAL A 223 -2.55 -24.61 -11.78
CA VAL A 223 -2.23 -23.18 -11.61
C VAL A 223 -1.93 -22.88 -10.14
N ASP A 224 -0.85 -22.15 -9.90
CA ASP A 224 -0.48 -21.73 -8.55
C ASP A 224 -1.49 -20.72 -7.97
N LEU A 225 -2.04 -21.05 -6.80
CA LEU A 225 -2.96 -20.22 -6.03
C LEU A 225 -2.40 -18.81 -5.81
N LYS A 226 -1.11 -18.68 -5.48
CA LYS A 226 -0.51 -17.37 -5.17
C LYS A 226 -0.57 -16.41 -6.34
N SER A 227 -0.44 -16.93 -7.55
CA SER A 227 -0.51 -16.14 -8.78
C SER A 227 -1.90 -15.50 -8.93
N ILE A 228 -2.95 -16.23 -8.59
CA ILE A 228 -4.34 -15.77 -8.76
C ILE A 228 -4.79 -14.92 -7.59
N THR A 229 -4.42 -15.27 -6.34
CA THR A 229 -4.69 -14.42 -5.18
C THR A 229 -3.94 -13.08 -5.28
N GLY A 230 -2.73 -13.07 -5.84
CA GLY A 230 -1.97 -11.85 -6.09
C GLY A 230 -2.66 -10.94 -7.11
N MET A 231 -3.12 -11.50 -8.24
CA MET A 231 -3.92 -10.78 -9.23
C MET A 231 -5.23 -10.22 -8.64
N GLN A 232 -5.83 -10.91 -7.67
CA GLN A 232 -7.12 -10.56 -7.08
C GLN A 232 -7.03 -9.82 -5.73
N ASN A 233 -5.86 -9.29 -5.37
CA ASN A 233 -5.69 -8.58 -4.11
C ASN A 233 -6.69 -7.40 -3.99
N GLY A 234 -7.61 -7.48 -3.03
CA GLY A 234 -8.69 -6.51 -2.82
C GLY A 234 -9.87 -6.56 -3.81
N LEU A 235 -10.00 -7.62 -4.62
CA LEU A 235 -11.01 -7.76 -5.66
C LEU A 235 -11.96 -8.95 -5.45
N GLY A 236 -11.71 -9.76 -4.42
CA GLY A 236 -12.56 -10.85 -3.98
C GLY A 236 -12.31 -12.16 -4.75
N VAL A 237 -13.11 -13.18 -4.44
CA VAL A 237 -13.00 -14.48 -5.12
C VAL A 237 -13.35 -14.29 -6.61
N PRO A 238 -12.44 -14.61 -7.54
CA PRO A 238 -12.70 -14.52 -8.98
C PRO A 238 -13.84 -15.43 -9.43
N ASP A 239 -14.50 -15.02 -10.52
CA ASP A 239 -15.38 -15.91 -11.28
C ASP A 239 -14.52 -16.95 -12.02
N VAL A 240 -14.77 -18.22 -11.72
CA VAL A 240 -14.05 -19.37 -12.28
C VAL A 240 -14.18 -19.42 -13.81
N LYS A 241 -15.32 -19.00 -14.38
CA LYS A 241 -15.50 -18.95 -15.85
C LYS A 241 -14.58 -17.93 -16.52
N LYS A 242 -14.29 -16.82 -15.83
CA LYS A 242 -13.31 -15.83 -16.34
C LYS A 242 -11.89 -16.38 -16.28
N LEU A 243 -11.57 -17.16 -15.24
CA LEU A 243 -10.30 -17.85 -15.14
C LEU A 243 -10.12 -18.91 -16.22
N ASP A 244 -11.18 -19.69 -16.51
CA ASP A 244 -11.19 -20.64 -17.64
C ASP A 244 -10.89 -19.94 -18.97
N GLY A 245 -11.55 -18.80 -19.24
CA GLY A 245 -11.30 -18.01 -20.44
C GLY A 245 -9.86 -17.51 -20.54
N LEU A 246 -9.28 -17.01 -19.44
CA LEU A 246 -7.89 -16.59 -19.38
C LEU A 246 -6.93 -17.78 -19.63
N LEU A 247 -7.18 -18.91 -19.00
CA LEU A 247 -6.32 -20.09 -19.13
C LEU A 247 -6.38 -20.68 -20.54
N ALA A 248 -7.57 -20.78 -21.12
CA ALA A 248 -7.75 -21.18 -22.51
C ALA A 248 -6.98 -20.24 -23.45
N TRP A 249 -7.13 -18.93 -23.27
CA TRP A 249 -6.39 -17.93 -24.03
C TRP A 249 -4.87 -18.11 -23.91
N CYS A 250 -4.36 -18.34 -22.70
CA CYS A 250 -2.94 -18.59 -22.46
C CYS A 250 -2.45 -19.86 -23.18
N LYS A 251 -3.22 -20.96 -23.12
CA LYS A 251 -2.90 -22.23 -23.80
C LYS A 251 -2.88 -22.06 -25.32
N ASP A 252 -3.94 -21.50 -25.88
CA ASP A 252 -4.11 -21.30 -27.33
C ASP A 252 -3.01 -20.42 -27.93
N ASN A 253 -2.48 -19.48 -27.13
CA ASN A 253 -1.45 -18.54 -27.55
C ASN A 253 -0.04 -18.89 -27.06
N SER A 254 0.13 -20.03 -26.38
CA SER A 254 1.43 -20.46 -25.80
C SER A 254 2.06 -19.41 -24.87
N VAL A 255 1.24 -18.69 -24.10
CA VAL A 255 1.65 -17.68 -23.13
C VAL A 255 1.58 -18.26 -21.72
N ASP A 256 2.63 -18.05 -20.93
CA ASP A 256 2.62 -18.45 -19.51
C ASP A 256 1.61 -17.59 -18.73
N ILE A 257 0.65 -18.25 -18.08
CA ILE A 257 -0.33 -17.59 -17.23
C ILE A 257 0.33 -16.77 -16.12
N LYS A 258 1.50 -17.19 -15.60
CA LYS A 258 2.24 -16.46 -14.56
C LYS A 258 2.69 -15.09 -15.03
N SER A 259 3.06 -14.95 -16.31
CA SER A 259 3.42 -13.66 -16.90
C SER A 259 2.21 -12.73 -16.93
N ILE A 260 1.02 -13.24 -17.23
CA ILE A 260 -0.22 -12.45 -17.23
C ILE A 260 -0.65 -12.09 -15.82
N THR A 261 -0.66 -13.04 -14.89
CA THR A 261 -1.03 -12.76 -13.49
C THR A 261 -0.05 -11.81 -12.81
N GLY A 262 1.24 -11.90 -13.12
CA GLY A 262 2.26 -10.97 -12.61
C GLY A 262 2.02 -9.54 -13.11
N MET A 263 1.72 -9.37 -14.39
CA MET A 263 1.32 -8.08 -14.97
C MET A 263 0.02 -7.53 -14.33
N GLN A 264 -0.89 -8.41 -13.90
CA GLN A 264 -2.20 -8.06 -13.35
C GLN A 264 -2.28 -8.07 -11.82
N SER A 265 -1.16 -8.06 -11.11
CA SER A 265 -1.15 -8.05 -9.64
C SER A 265 -2.04 -6.92 -9.07
N GLY A 266 -3.10 -7.28 -8.35
CA GLY A 266 -4.10 -6.34 -7.79
C GLY A 266 -5.08 -5.70 -8.78
N LEU A 267 -5.15 -6.18 -10.03
CA LEU A 267 -5.96 -5.60 -11.11
C LEU A 267 -7.04 -6.55 -11.66
N GLY A 268 -7.06 -7.80 -11.18
CA GLY A 268 -8.06 -8.80 -11.50
C GLY A 268 -7.82 -9.48 -12.84
N VAL A 269 -8.79 -10.33 -13.25
CA VAL A 269 -8.70 -11.05 -14.53
C VAL A 269 -8.76 -10.03 -15.69
N PRO A 270 -7.76 -10.01 -16.59
CA PRO A 270 -7.74 -9.09 -17.71
C PRO A 270 -8.87 -9.35 -18.72
N ASP A 271 -9.24 -8.30 -19.45
CA ASP A 271 -10.11 -8.42 -20.61
C ASP A 271 -9.40 -9.13 -21.78
N ALA A 272 -10.05 -10.14 -22.36
CA ALA A 272 -9.47 -10.95 -23.43
C ALA A 272 -9.12 -10.12 -24.68
N LYS A 273 -9.93 -9.12 -25.07
CA LYS A 273 -9.64 -8.28 -26.24
C LYS A 273 -8.39 -7.42 -26.03
N LYS A 274 -8.15 -6.96 -24.80
CA LYS A 274 -6.90 -6.24 -24.47
C LYS A 274 -5.68 -7.15 -24.62
N LEU A 275 -5.79 -8.40 -24.18
CA LEU A 275 -4.72 -9.40 -24.35
C LEU A 275 -4.50 -9.74 -25.83
N ASP A 276 -5.58 -9.91 -26.60
CA ASP A 276 -5.51 -10.15 -28.05
C ASP A 276 -4.78 -9.01 -28.77
N ASN A 277 -5.13 -7.77 -28.47
CA ASN A 277 -4.48 -6.60 -29.06
C ASN A 277 -2.99 -6.53 -28.71
N LEU A 278 -2.62 -6.80 -27.45
CA LEU A 278 -1.22 -6.85 -27.04
C LEU A 278 -0.47 -7.96 -27.79
N LEU A 279 -1.07 -9.15 -27.88
CA LEU A 279 -0.43 -10.29 -28.52
C LEU A 279 -0.28 -10.09 -30.03
N ALA A 280 -1.30 -9.53 -30.70
CA ALA A 280 -1.24 -9.15 -32.10
C ALA A 280 -0.09 -8.15 -32.31
N TRP A 281 -0.02 -7.11 -31.49
CA TRP A 281 1.07 -6.14 -31.53
C TRP A 281 2.45 -6.81 -31.35
N CYS A 282 2.60 -7.72 -30.39
CA CYS A 282 3.84 -8.47 -30.18
C CYS A 282 4.23 -9.32 -31.41
N LYS A 283 3.26 -10.00 -32.03
CA LYS A 283 3.48 -10.81 -33.24
C LYS A 283 3.88 -9.95 -34.42
N ASP A 284 3.14 -8.88 -34.70
CA ASP A 284 3.37 -7.98 -35.83
C ASP A 284 4.76 -7.31 -35.75
N ASN A 285 5.24 -7.06 -34.54
CA ASN A 285 6.53 -6.41 -34.29
C ASN A 285 7.66 -7.38 -33.89
N SER A 286 7.41 -8.70 -33.91
CA SER A 286 8.39 -9.73 -33.51
C SER A 286 8.98 -9.52 -32.10
N VAL A 287 8.16 -9.06 -31.16
CA VAL A 287 8.52 -8.80 -29.76
C VAL A 287 8.04 -9.95 -28.88
N ASP A 288 8.90 -10.43 -27.98
CA ASP A 288 8.49 -11.39 -26.96
C ASP A 288 7.55 -10.73 -25.95
N ILE A 289 6.34 -11.28 -25.82
CA ILE A 289 5.33 -10.81 -24.86
C ILE A 289 5.87 -10.83 -23.42
N LYS A 290 6.80 -11.74 -23.09
CA LYS A 290 7.43 -11.79 -21.76
C LYS A 290 8.17 -10.50 -21.42
N SER A 291 8.85 -9.89 -22.39
CA SER A 291 9.53 -8.60 -22.20
C SER A 291 8.53 -7.48 -21.86
N ILE A 292 7.33 -7.51 -22.47
CA ILE A 292 6.28 -6.53 -22.17
C ILE A 292 5.63 -6.81 -20.81
N THR A 293 5.27 -8.06 -20.51
CA THR A 293 4.69 -8.43 -19.21
C THR A 293 5.64 -8.16 -18.04
N GLY A 294 6.96 -8.34 -18.22
CA GLY A 294 7.98 -8.02 -17.23
C GLY A 294 8.10 -6.52 -16.96
N MET A 295 7.98 -5.68 -17.98
CA MET A 295 7.90 -4.22 -17.83
C MET A 295 6.61 -3.76 -17.11
N GLN A 296 5.56 -4.58 -17.13
CA GLN A 296 4.22 -4.23 -16.67
C GLN A 296 3.77 -4.97 -15.39
N VAL A 297 4.70 -5.53 -14.62
CA VAL A 297 4.39 -6.20 -13.34
C VAL A 297 3.54 -5.27 -12.45
N GLY A 298 2.31 -5.71 -12.12
CA GLY A 298 1.33 -4.96 -11.32
C GLY A 298 0.74 -3.70 -11.96
N LEU A 299 0.88 -3.51 -13.27
CA LEU A 299 0.46 -2.30 -13.99
C LEU A 299 -0.61 -2.56 -15.05
N GLY A 300 -0.90 -3.83 -15.32
CA GLY A 300 -1.95 -4.27 -16.23
C GLY A 300 -1.51 -4.30 -17.69
N VAL A 301 -2.45 -4.63 -18.59
CA VAL A 301 -2.18 -4.66 -20.02
C VAL A 301 -1.87 -3.24 -20.52
N PRO A 302 -0.70 -3.00 -21.14
CA PRO A 302 -0.33 -1.70 -21.66
C PRO A 302 -1.20 -1.25 -22.82
N ASP A 303 -1.27 0.06 -23.03
CA ASP A 303 -1.79 0.63 -24.28
C ASP A 303 -0.78 0.38 -25.41
N VAL A 304 -1.22 -0.33 -26.46
CA VAL A 304 -0.41 -0.63 -27.64
C VAL A 304 0.09 0.62 -28.35
N LYS A 305 -0.63 1.74 -28.30
CA LYS A 305 -0.17 3.02 -28.89
C LYS A 305 1.08 3.56 -28.19
N LYS A 306 1.21 3.34 -26.88
CA LYS A 306 2.44 3.71 -26.15
C LYS A 306 3.60 2.79 -26.54
N LEU A 307 3.31 1.50 -26.75
CA LEU A 307 4.30 0.55 -27.25
C LEU A 307 4.76 0.90 -28.67
N ASP A 308 3.86 1.32 -29.55
CA ASP A 308 4.19 1.83 -30.89
C ASP A 308 5.15 3.03 -30.82
N GLY A 309 4.85 3.99 -29.94
CA GLY A 309 5.72 5.15 -29.72
C GLY A 309 7.12 4.75 -29.25
N LEU A 310 7.21 3.82 -28.29
CA LEU A 310 8.48 3.29 -27.82
C LEU A 310 9.24 2.54 -28.92
N LEU A 311 8.57 1.68 -29.68
CA LEU A 311 9.19 0.90 -30.74
C LEU A 311 9.69 1.80 -31.87
N THR A 312 8.89 2.80 -32.25
CA THR A 312 9.29 3.83 -33.24
C THR A 312 10.52 4.57 -32.76
N TRP A 313 10.54 4.98 -31.49
CA TRP A 313 11.71 5.63 -30.89
C TRP A 313 12.95 4.72 -30.92
N CYS A 314 12.81 3.44 -30.52
CA CYS A 314 13.92 2.48 -30.55
C CYS A 314 14.46 2.29 -31.96
N THR A 315 13.57 2.16 -32.95
CA THR A 315 13.94 1.98 -34.36
C THR A 315 14.69 3.20 -34.90
N ASN A 316 14.15 4.40 -34.69
CA ASN A 316 14.76 5.64 -35.18
C ASN A 316 16.13 5.91 -34.58
N ASN A 317 16.36 5.46 -33.33
CA ASN A 317 17.62 5.68 -32.61
C ASN A 317 18.54 4.45 -32.63
N ASN A 318 18.19 3.39 -33.37
CA ASN A 318 18.94 2.13 -33.43
C ASN A 318 19.23 1.51 -32.05
N VAL A 319 18.23 1.53 -31.17
CA VAL A 319 18.28 0.99 -29.80
C VAL A 319 17.50 -0.32 -29.75
N ASP A 320 18.04 -1.32 -29.04
CA ASP A 320 17.32 -2.57 -28.80
C ASP A 320 16.19 -2.35 -27.79
N LEU A 321 14.96 -2.66 -28.18
CA LEU A 321 13.78 -2.62 -27.31
C LEU A 321 13.97 -3.47 -26.04
N LYS A 322 14.71 -4.58 -26.12
CA LYS A 322 14.99 -5.43 -24.96
C LYS A 322 15.81 -4.70 -23.90
N SER A 323 16.73 -3.82 -24.29
CA SER A 323 17.49 -3.00 -23.34
C SER A 323 16.59 -2.02 -22.60
N ILE A 324 15.62 -1.41 -23.29
CA ILE A 324 14.66 -0.49 -22.66
C ILE A 324 13.67 -1.22 -21.75
N THR A 325 13.10 -2.34 -22.22
CA THR A 325 12.17 -3.15 -21.40
C THR A 325 12.85 -3.74 -20.18
N GLY A 326 14.12 -4.17 -20.28
CA GLY A 326 14.92 -4.64 -19.14
C GLY A 326 15.21 -3.53 -18.11
N MET A 327 15.51 -2.31 -18.56
CA MET A 327 15.63 -1.14 -17.69
C MET A 327 14.30 -0.83 -16.96
N GLN A 328 13.16 -1.11 -17.60
CA GLN A 328 11.82 -0.73 -17.14
C GLN A 328 11.03 -1.86 -16.45
N MET A 329 11.68 -2.93 -15.98
CA MET A 329 10.99 -4.03 -15.29
C MET A 329 10.13 -3.51 -14.12
N GLY A 330 8.81 -3.72 -14.20
CA GLY A 330 7.82 -3.23 -13.24
C GLY A 330 7.58 -1.71 -13.23
N LEU A 331 8.05 -0.96 -14.24
CA LEU A 331 8.02 0.52 -14.27
C LEU A 331 7.22 1.11 -15.44
N SER A 332 6.44 0.29 -16.14
CA SER A 332 5.59 0.65 -17.29
C SER A 332 6.37 1.10 -18.53
N VAL A 333 5.64 1.40 -19.61
CA VAL A 333 6.23 1.96 -20.83
C VAL A 333 6.84 3.34 -20.50
N PRO A 334 8.14 3.56 -20.75
CA PRO A 334 8.78 4.84 -20.49
C PRO A 334 8.19 5.96 -21.35
N ASP A 335 8.28 7.19 -20.83
CA ASP A 335 8.05 8.39 -21.62
C ASP A 335 9.20 8.57 -22.61
N VAL A 336 8.87 8.64 -23.91
CA VAL A 336 9.85 8.82 -25.00
C VAL A 336 10.65 10.09 -24.85
N LYS A 337 10.09 11.16 -24.27
CA LYS A 337 10.83 12.40 -24.03
C LYS A 337 11.98 12.21 -23.02
N LYS A 338 11.77 11.39 -21.99
CA LYS A 338 12.84 11.06 -21.03
C LYS A 338 13.93 10.22 -21.69
N LEU A 339 13.57 9.37 -22.64
CA LEU A 339 14.53 8.60 -23.43
C LEU A 339 15.33 9.51 -24.37
N ASP A 340 14.69 10.52 -24.99
CA ASP A 340 15.38 11.55 -25.78
C ASP A 340 16.41 12.32 -24.93
N ASP A 341 16.00 12.80 -23.75
CA ASP A 341 16.89 13.52 -22.83
C ASP A 341 18.09 12.65 -22.42
N LEU A 342 17.85 11.36 -22.12
CA LEU A 342 18.91 10.40 -21.79
C LEU A 342 19.85 10.15 -22.98
N LEU A 343 19.30 9.99 -24.18
CA LEU A 343 20.09 9.74 -25.39
C LEU A 343 20.97 10.95 -25.72
N ALA A 344 20.41 12.16 -25.66
CA ALA A 344 21.15 13.41 -25.83
C ALA A 344 22.30 13.50 -24.81
N TRP A 345 22.01 13.22 -23.54
CA TRP A 345 23.04 13.19 -22.50
C TRP A 345 24.15 12.17 -22.79
N CYS A 346 23.81 10.97 -23.26
CA CYS A 346 24.78 9.94 -23.64
C CYS A 346 25.67 10.41 -24.80
N GLN A 347 25.09 11.08 -25.80
CA GLN A 347 25.82 11.62 -26.96
C GLN A 347 26.78 12.73 -26.54
N ASP A 348 26.31 13.71 -25.77
CA ASP A 348 27.10 14.85 -25.30
C ASP A 348 28.31 14.40 -24.46
N ASN A 349 28.13 13.34 -23.65
CA ASN A 349 29.15 12.82 -22.75
C ASN A 349 29.92 11.61 -23.33
N LYS A 350 29.68 11.23 -24.59
CA LYS A 350 30.32 10.09 -25.27
C LYS A 350 30.19 8.77 -24.49
N VAL A 351 29.03 8.56 -23.87
CA VAL A 351 28.69 7.34 -23.12
C VAL A 351 27.78 6.46 -23.98
N ASP A 352 28.02 5.15 -23.96
CA ASP A 352 27.14 4.20 -24.64
C ASP A 352 25.83 4.03 -23.85
N LEU A 353 24.69 4.27 -24.51
CA LEU A 353 23.36 4.09 -23.93
C LEU A 353 23.15 2.67 -23.40
N LYS A 354 23.73 1.65 -24.04
CA LYS A 354 23.64 0.25 -23.55
C LYS A 354 24.28 0.09 -22.17
N SER A 355 25.35 0.84 -21.89
CA SER A 355 25.99 0.84 -20.57
C SER A 355 25.05 1.43 -19.50
N ILE A 356 24.31 2.50 -19.84
CA ILE A 356 23.36 3.09 -18.90
C ILE A 356 22.13 2.20 -18.69
N THR A 357 21.54 1.68 -19.76
CA THR A 357 20.37 0.78 -19.66
C THR A 357 20.71 -0.50 -18.89
N GLY A 358 21.91 -1.08 -19.07
CA GLY A 358 22.39 -2.20 -18.28
C GLY A 358 22.55 -1.86 -16.79
N MET A 359 23.17 -0.71 -16.47
CA MET A 359 23.30 -0.21 -15.09
C MET A 359 21.94 -0.02 -14.41
N GLN A 360 20.90 0.34 -15.18
CA GLN A 360 19.56 0.69 -14.71
C GLN A 360 18.54 -0.44 -14.85
N THR A 361 18.97 -1.69 -14.98
CA THR A 361 18.07 -2.85 -15.08
C THR A 361 17.07 -2.85 -13.92
N GLY A 362 15.76 -2.75 -14.21
CA GLY A 362 14.66 -2.66 -13.24
C GLY A 362 14.58 -1.38 -12.40
N LEU A 363 15.31 -0.33 -12.76
CA LEU A 363 15.37 0.95 -12.02
C LEU A 363 14.83 2.12 -12.85
N GLY A 364 14.59 1.88 -14.13
CA GLY A 364 13.92 2.77 -15.05
C GLY A 364 14.81 3.84 -15.65
N VAL A 365 14.21 4.73 -16.43
CA VAL A 365 14.94 5.81 -17.11
C VAL A 365 15.53 6.75 -16.05
N PRO A 366 16.87 6.89 -15.95
CA PRO A 366 17.49 7.74 -14.96
C PRO A 366 17.21 9.22 -15.21
N ASP A 367 17.23 10.00 -14.12
CA ASP A 367 17.30 11.46 -14.21
C ASP A 367 18.70 11.87 -14.66
N VAL A 368 18.79 12.61 -15.77
CA VAL A 368 20.06 13.12 -16.32
C VAL A 368 20.85 13.97 -15.32
N LYS A 369 20.20 14.67 -14.39
CA LYS A 369 20.90 15.42 -13.33
C LYS A 369 21.64 14.51 -12.35
N LYS A 370 21.12 13.30 -12.11
CA LYS A 370 21.81 12.30 -11.29
C LYS A 370 23.01 11.73 -12.04
N LEU A 371 22.89 11.56 -13.37
CA LEU A 371 24.01 11.16 -14.22
C LEU A 371 25.10 12.24 -14.28
N ASP A 372 24.74 13.52 -14.35
CA ASP A 372 25.69 14.64 -14.25
C ASP A 372 26.47 14.59 -12.93
N GLY A 373 25.76 14.37 -11.81
CA GLY A 373 26.39 14.24 -10.49
C GLY A 373 27.34 13.05 -10.41
N LEU A 374 26.96 11.90 -11.00
CA LEU A 374 27.80 10.72 -11.09
C LEU A 374 29.06 11.00 -11.92
N LEU A 375 28.90 11.59 -13.10
CA LEU A 375 30.01 11.92 -14.00
C LEU A 375 30.97 12.91 -13.36
N ALA A 376 30.46 13.97 -12.73
CA ALA A 376 31.27 14.93 -11.99
C ALA A 376 32.06 14.26 -10.85
N TRP A 377 31.45 13.32 -10.13
CA TRP A 377 32.16 12.54 -9.10
C TRP A 377 33.26 11.68 -9.71
N CYS A 378 32.98 10.99 -10.82
CA CYS A 378 33.97 10.16 -11.52
C CYS A 378 35.19 10.98 -11.95
N THR A 379 34.96 12.13 -12.58
CA THR A 379 36.01 13.08 -13.00
C THR A 379 36.83 13.56 -11.80
N ASN A 380 36.18 13.99 -10.72
CA ASN A 380 36.86 14.51 -9.53
C ASN A 380 37.68 13.44 -8.78
N ASN A 381 37.40 12.16 -8.99
CA ASN A 381 38.08 11.06 -8.30
C ASN A 381 38.94 10.19 -9.24
N ASN A 382 39.11 10.62 -10.51
CA ASN A 382 39.84 9.88 -11.55
C ASN A 382 39.36 8.42 -11.71
N VAL A 383 38.04 8.21 -11.67
CA VAL A 383 37.39 6.91 -11.86
C VAL A 383 36.73 6.88 -13.23
N ASP A 384 36.95 5.82 -14.01
CA ASP A 384 36.23 5.62 -15.27
C ASP A 384 34.76 5.31 -15.00
N LEU A 385 33.84 6.06 -15.60
CA LEU A 385 32.40 5.83 -15.49
C LEU A 385 32.02 4.39 -15.87
N LYS A 386 32.74 3.77 -16.82
CA LYS A 386 32.52 2.35 -17.21
C LYS A 386 32.70 1.37 -16.06
N SER A 387 33.54 1.71 -15.09
CA SER A 387 33.73 0.88 -13.88
C SER A 387 32.49 0.84 -12.99
N ILE A 388 31.59 1.83 -13.12
CA ILE A 388 30.36 1.93 -12.34
C ILE A 388 29.17 1.39 -13.15
N THR A 389 29.10 1.68 -14.45
CA THR A 389 27.99 1.19 -15.29
C THR A 389 27.95 -0.35 -15.38
N GLY A 390 29.09 -1.02 -15.22
CA GLY A 390 29.17 -2.49 -15.15
C GLY A 390 28.64 -3.12 -13.85
N MET A 391 28.34 -2.33 -12.82
CA MET A 391 27.93 -2.86 -11.50
C MET A 391 26.45 -3.27 -11.42
N GLN A 392 25.59 -2.82 -12.36
CA GLN A 392 24.15 -3.10 -12.36
C GLN A 392 23.41 -2.72 -11.06
N VAL A 393 23.88 -1.69 -10.35
CA VAL A 393 23.31 -1.21 -9.07
C VAL A 393 22.51 0.10 -9.18
N GLY A 394 22.22 0.56 -10.39
CA GLY A 394 21.70 1.91 -10.62
C GLY A 394 22.75 3.00 -10.41
N ILE A 395 22.31 4.26 -10.35
CA ILE A 395 23.19 5.39 -10.04
C ILE A 395 23.42 5.42 -8.52
N PRO A 396 24.63 5.13 -8.02
CA PRO A 396 24.89 5.13 -6.59
C PRO A 396 24.96 6.57 -6.06
N SER A 397 24.62 6.75 -4.80
CA SER A 397 24.85 8.01 -4.10
C SER A 397 26.33 8.30 -3.92
N LYS A 398 26.67 9.58 -3.71
CA LYS A 398 28.05 10.01 -3.44
C LYS A 398 28.68 9.26 -2.26
N ASP A 399 27.91 8.96 -1.22
CA ASP A 399 28.41 8.25 -0.05
C ASP A 399 28.68 6.77 -0.33
N GLU A 400 27.86 6.13 -1.16
CA GLU A 400 28.09 4.76 -1.63
C GLU A 400 29.35 4.69 -2.51
N LEU A 401 29.51 5.63 -3.45
CA LEU A 401 30.72 5.75 -4.27
C LEU A 401 31.97 5.94 -3.41
N ASN A 402 31.91 6.85 -2.42
CA ASN A 402 33.02 7.07 -1.51
C ASN A 402 33.37 5.80 -0.70
N LYS A 403 32.39 5.00 -0.28
CA LYS A 403 32.65 3.73 0.41
C LYS A 403 33.28 2.69 -0.52
N LEU A 404 32.77 2.56 -1.74
CA LEU A 404 33.24 1.60 -2.73
C LEU A 404 34.69 1.85 -3.16
N PHE A 405 35.10 3.13 -3.26
CA PHE A 405 36.42 3.49 -3.81
C PHE A 405 37.43 3.99 -2.76
N ARG A 406 37.10 4.00 -1.46
CA ARG A 406 38.03 4.33 -0.36
C ARG A 406 39.15 3.30 -0.14
N GLY A 407 38.97 2.05 -0.60
CA GLY A 407 39.97 0.98 -0.44
C GLY A 407 41.19 1.04 -1.36
N ARG A 408 41.24 1.97 -2.34
CA ARG A 408 42.36 2.06 -3.31
C ARG A 408 43.36 3.20 -3.08
N ARG A 409 43.16 4.07 -2.08
CA ARG A 409 44.08 5.19 -1.79
C ARG A 409 45.16 4.87 -0.73
N GLY A 410 45.24 3.63 -0.26
CA GLY A 410 46.11 3.24 0.86
C GLY A 410 47.53 2.79 0.50
N ASP A 411 47.84 2.47 -0.75
CA ASP A 411 49.10 1.75 -1.10
C ASP A 411 50.13 2.57 -1.88
N GLU A 412 49.93 3.88 -2.10
CA GLU A 412 50.94 4.73 -2.76
C GLU A 412 51.74 5.63 -1.81
N SER A 413 51.56 5.51 -0.49
CA SER A 413 52.33 6.30 0.50
C SER A 413 53.19 5.45 1.44
N ALA A 414 53.49 4.20 1.08
CA ALA A 414 54.38 3.32 1.85
C ALA A 414 55.72 3.07 1.14
N VAL A 415 56.30 4.09 0.52
CA VAL A 415 57.74 4.11 0.18
C VAL A 415 58.30 5.48 0.51
N GLU A 416 58.39 5.79 1.80
CA GLU A 416 59.54 6.50 2.36
C GLU A 416 59.43 6.48 3.89
N GLN A 417 60.56 6.16 4.52
CA GLN A 417 60.85 6.18 5.96
C GLN A 417 60.75 4.84 6.70
N ALA A 418 61.86 4.10 6.68
CA ALA A 418 62.56 3.63 7.88
C ALA A 418 63.98 3.18 7.52
N PRO A 419 64.94 3.28 8.46
CA PRO A 419 66.07 4.22 8.49
C PRO A 419 67.19 4.00 7.45
#